data_AF-G7EG98-F1
#
_entry.id   AF-G7EG98-F1
#
_cell.length_a   1.000
_cell.length_b   1.000
_cell.length_c   1.000
_cell.angle_alpha   90.00
_cell.angle_beta   90.00
_cell.angle_gamma   90.00
#
_symmetry.space_group_name_H-M   'P 1'
#
loop_
_entity.id
_entity.type
_entity.pdbx_description
1 polymer ?
#
loop_
_entity_poly.entity_id
_entity_poly.type
_entity_poly.pdbx_seq_one_letter_code
_entity_poly.pdbx_strand_id
1 'polypeptide(L)'
;MPHDRIPQLSELNEVLLATTGWQVAPVPALIDFDEFFRLLANKQFPVATFIRSREEFDYLQEPDIFHEIFGHCAMLTNPDFAEFTHKYGQLGYAAQKKDRVYLARIYWFTVEFGLMQTEDGLRIYGGGILSSPGETQYVYSNTPEISPMNVLDVLRTPYRIDIMQPQYYTINSIHDLFDISQMDIMTLVERAKELGLHDPKFPPKEKLAS
;
A
#
# COMPACT_ATOMS: atom_id res chain seq x y z
N MET A 1 -7.97 -19.46 -2.55
CA MET A 1 -8.77 -18.85 -1.48
C MET A 1 -10.17 -19.44 -1.51
N PRO A 2 -10.80 -19.75 -0.36
CA PRO A 2 -12.21 -20.14 -0.34
C PRO A 2 -13.10 -18.97 -0.80
N HIS A 3 -14.20 -19.28 -1.50
CA HIS A 3 -15.13 -18.29 -2.06
C HIS A 3 -16.37 -18.09 -1.19
N ASP A 4 -16.59 -18.97 -0.21
CA ASP A 4 -17.81 -19.12 0.58
C ASP A 4 -17.59 -18.89 2.09
N ARG A 5 -16.36 -18.59 2.50
CA ARG A 5 -15.98 -18.28 3.89
C ARG A 5 -14.73 -17.41 3.96
N ILE A 6 -14.51 -16.79 5.11
CA ILE A 6 -13.24 -16.13 5.44
C ILE A 6 -12.18 -17.22 5.67
N PRO A 7 -11.00 -17.14 5.01
CA PRO A 7 -9.90 -18.07 5.25
C PRO A 7 -9.34 -17.88 6.66
N GLN A 8 -8.87 -18.98 7.28
CA GLN A 8 -8.15 -18.90 8.54
C GLN A 8 -6.73 -18.41 8.28
N LEU A 9 -6.18 -17.61 9.19
CA LEU A 9 -4.83 -17.04 9.04
C LEU A 9 -3.75 -18.13 8.94
N SER A 10 -3.94 -19.28 9.59
CA SER A 10 -3.02 -20.42 9.47
C SER A 10 -2.97 -20.98 8.05
N GLU A 11 -4.10 -21.04 7.33
CA GLU A 11 -4.15 -21.48 5.94
C GLU A 11 -3.35 -20.54 5.03
N LEU A 12 -3.32 -19.24 5.34
CA LEU A 12 -2.50 -18.26 4.62
C LEU A 12 -1.02 -18.42 4.95
N ASN A 13 -0.70 -18.63 6.23
CA ASN A 13 0.67 -18.81 6.69
C ASN A 13 1.35 -20.02 6.07
N GLU A 14 0.64 -21.13 5.86
CA GLU A 14 1.18 -22.30 5.15
C GLU A 14 1.73 -21.93 3.77
N VAL A 15 0.99 -21.10 3.01
CA VAL A 15 1.40 -20.68 1.66
C VAL A 15 2.47 -19.59 1.69
N LEU A 16 2.28 -18.56 2.52
CA LEU A 16 3.21 -17.42 2.59
C LEU A 16 4.60 -17.85 3.10
N LEU A 17 4.64 -18.74 4.10
CA LEU A 17 5.91 -19.26 4.62
C LEU A 17 6.65 -20.08 3.57
N ALA A 18 5.92 -20.89 2.80
CA ALA A 18 6.51 -21.73 1.75
C ALA A 18 6.99 -20.93 0.52
N THR A 19 6.37 -19.78 0.23
CA THR A 19 6.66 -18.99 -0.97
C THR A 19 7.74 -17.94 -0.75
N THR A 20 7.63 -17.13 0.30
CA THR A 20 8.51 -15.96 0.52
C THR A 20 9.02 -15.83 1.97
N GLY A 21 8.63 -16.78 2.84
CA GLY A 21 8.94 -16.76 4.27
C GLY A 21 8.14 -15.71 5.04
N TRP A 22 7.09 -15.16 4.42
CA TRP A 22 6.15 -14.25 5.08
C TRP A 22 5.08 -15.02 5.85
N GLN A 23 4.43 -14.33 6.77
CA GLN A 23 3.23 -14.80 7.45
C GLN A 23 2.33 -13.62 7.77
N VAL A 24 1.06 -13.86 8.04
CA VAL A 24 0.14 -12.90 8.60
C VAL A 24 0.18 -12.94 10.13
N ALA A 25 0.02 -11.78 10.76
CA ALA A 25 -0.09 -11.61 12.21
C ALA A 25 -1.45 -10.97 12.54
N PRO A 26 -2.29 -11.59 13.40
CA PRO A 26 -3.54 -10.99 13.79
C PRO A 26 -3.29 -9.72 14.62
N VAL A 27 -3.98 -8.65 14.29
CA VAL A 27 -3.90 -7.37 15.02
C VAL A 27 -5.30 -6.87 15.36
N PRO A 28 -5.45 -6.05 16.43
CA PRO A 28 -6.67 -5.27 16.62
C PRO A 28 -6.89 -4.33 15.42
N ALA A 29 -8.11 -3.78 15.29
CA ALA A 29 -8.51 -2.96 14.14
C ALA A 29 -7.52 -1.83 13.79
N LEU A 30 -6.84 -1.26 14.78
CA LEU A 30 -5.78 -0.26 14.59
C LEU A 30 -4.57 -0.60 15.46
N ILE A 31 -3.39 -0.48 14.86
CA ILE A 31 -2.08 -0.54 15.54
C ILE A 31 -1.31 0.74 15.28
N ASP A 32 -0.36 1.05 16.16
CA ASP A 32 0.54 2.18 15.93
C ASP A 32 1.60 1.86 14.86
N PHE A 33 2.26 2.91 14.37
CA PHE A 33 3.31 2.78 13.36
C PHE A 33 4.53 1.97 13.84
N ASP A 34 4.86 2.02 15.13
CA ASP A 34 6.02 1.30 15.65
C ASP A 34 5.79 -0.21 15.53
N GLU A 35 4.61 -0.68 15.90
CA GLU A 35 4.20 -2.07 15.76
C GLU A 35 4.04 -2.48 14.30
N PHE A 36 3.41 -1.65 13.47
CA PHE A 36 3.26 -1.91 12.04
C PHE A 36 4.63 -2.13 11.36
N PHE A 37 5.59 -1.24 11.56
CA PHE A 37 6.92 -1.38 10.98
C PHE A 37 7.70 -2.56 11.57
N ARG A 38 7.56 -2.82 12.88
CA ARG A 38 8.17 -3.99 13.53
C ARG A 38 7.68 -5.29 12.89
N LEU A 39 6.38 -5.42 12.63
CA LEU A 39 5.80 -6.60 12.00
C LEU A 39 6.35 -6.79 10.57
N LEU A 40 6.28 -5.77 9.71
CA LEU A 40 6.78 -5.86 8.33
C LEU A 40 8.29 -6.16 8.29
N ALA A 41 9.09 -5.55 9.18
CA ALA A 41 10.53 -5.82 9.29
C ALA A 41 10.86 -7.26 9.71
N ASN A 42 9.90 -8.00 10.26
CA ASN A 42 10.02 -9.41 10.62
C ASN A 42 9.24 -10.34 9.67
N LYS A 43 8.88 -9.86 8.46
CA LYS A 43 8.06 -10.58 7.47
C LYS A 43 6.71 -11.04 8.01
N GLN A 44 6.10 -10.20 8.86
CA GLN A 44 4.76 -10.41 9.42
C GLN A 44 3.84 -9.33 8.86
N PHE A 45 2.85 -9.70 8.07
CA PHE A 45 1.85 -8.76 7.56
C PHE A 45 0.69 -8.64 8.56
N PRO A 46 0.40 -7.46 9.11
CA PRO A 46 -0.70 -7.27 10.05
C PRO A 46 -2.03 -7.50 9.35
N VAL A 47 -2.92 -8.28 9.97
CA VAL A 47 -4.29 -8.51 9.48
C VAL A 47 -5.28 -8.18 10.58
N ALA A 48 -6.11 -7.17 10.36
CA ALA A 48 -7.21 -6.85 11.25
C ALA A 48 -8.24 -8.00 11.25
N THR A 49 -8.65 -8.44 12.44
CA THR A 49 -9.51 -9.63 12.60
C THR A 49 -11.01 -9.29 12.69
N PHE A 50 -11.48 -8.37 11.84
CA PHE A 50 -12.89 -8.03 11.70
C PHE A 50 -13.26 -7.92 10.21
N ILE A 51 -14.56 -8.01 9.90
CA ILE A 51 -15.07 -7.82 8.54
C ILE A 51 -16.11 -6.71 8.55
N ARG A 52 -16.15 -5.90 7.48
CA ARG A 52 -17.10 -4.79 7.32
C ARG A 52 -18.55 -5.24 7.49
N SER A 53 -19.40 -4.33 7.96
CA SER A 53 -20.83 -4.56 8.03
C SER A 53 -21.48 -4.55 6.64
N ARG A 54 -22.75 -4.92 6.56
CA ARG A 54 -23.52 -4.80 5.31
C ARG A 54 -23.75 -3.35 4.87
N GLU A 55 -23.78 -2.42 5.82
CA GLU A 55 -23.97 -0.99 5.55
C GLU A 55 -22.70 -0.36 4.95
N GLU A 56 -21.53 -0.92 5.29
CA GLU A 56 -20.22 -0.48 4.83
C GLU A 56 -19.68 -1.33 3.67
N PHE A 57 -20.56 -2.10 3.00
CA PHE A 57 -20.15 -3.08 2.00
C PHE A 57 -19.34 -2.47 0.86
N ASP A 58 -19.83 -1.34 0.33
CA ASP A 58 -19.24 -0.64 -0.81
C ASP A 58 -18.01 0.21 -0.42
N TYR A 59 -17.96 0.70 0.82
CA TYR A 59 -16.84 1.50 1.31
C TYR A 59 -16.73 1.45 2.83
N LEU A 60 -15.53 1.16 3.31
CA LEU A 60 -15.12 1.25 4.71
C LEU A 60 -13.77 1.99 4.75
N GLN A 61 -13.63 2.96 5.64
CA GLN A 61 -12.38 3.71 5.78
C GLN A 61 -11.28 2.89 6.45
N GLU A 62 -11.65 2.02 7.41
CA GLU A 62 -10.72 1.14 8.11
C GLU A 62 -10.45 -0.13 7.28
N PRO A 63 -9.19 -0.60 7.19
CA PRO A 63 -8.90 -1.84 6.48
C PRO A 63 -9.44 -3.04 7.27
N ASP A 64 -10.33 -3.81 6.65
CA ASP A 64 -10.88 -5.03 7.23
C ASP A 64 -10.16 -6.28 6.70
N ILE A 65 -10.51 -7.45 7.23
CA ILE A 65 -9.88 -8.71 6.85
C ILE A 65 -9.96 -9.01 5.35
N PHE A 66 -10.99 -8.51 4.64
CA PHE A 66 -11.09 -8.68 3.19
C PHE A 66 -10.05 -7.83 2.48
N HIS A 67 -9.88 -6.56 2.84
CA HIS A 67 -8.83 -5.70 2.30
C HIS A 67 -7.44 -6.32 2.47
N GLU A 68 -7.12 -6.77 3.68
CA GLU A 68 -5.78 -7.30 3.97
C GLU A 68 -5.49 -8.60 3.21
N ILE A 69 -6.46 -9.50 3.18
CA ILE A 69 -6.28 -10.82 2.61
C ILE A 69 -6.40 -10.80 1.08
N PHE A 70 -7.46 -10.19 0.55
CA PHE A 70 -7.72 -10.16 -0.88
C PHE A 70 -6.84 -9.13 -1.60
N GLY A 71 -6.63 -7.96 -0.99
CA GLY A 71 -5.84 -6.88 -1.58
C GLY A 71 -4.34 -7.14 -1.53
N HIS A 72 -3.81 -7.63 -0.40
CA HIS A 72 -2.36 -7.64 -0.16
C HIS A 72 -1.74 -9.03 -0.14
N CYS A 73 -2.35 -10.00 0.55
CA CYS A 73 -1.70 -11.29 0.81
C CYS A 73 -1.33 -12.07 -0.46
N ALA A 74 -2.10 -11.93 -1.54
CA ALA A 74 -1.76 -12.56 -2.82
C ALA A 74 -0.42 -12.04 -3.38
N MET A 75 -0.17 -10.73 -3.29
CA MET A 75 1.06 -10.10 -3.77
C MET A 75 2.29 -10.49 -2.96
N LEU A 76 2.14 -10.79 -1.66
CA LEU A 76 3.22 -11.27 -0.80
C LEU A 76 3.77 -12.66 -1.18
N THR A 77 3.09 -13.39 -2.07
CA THR A 77 3.62 -14.64 -2.65
C THR A 77 4.68 -14.38 -3.74
N ASN A 78 4.75 -13.16 -4.27
CA ASN A 78 5.77 -12.74 -5.22
C ASN A 78 7.05 -12.28 -4.46
N PRO A 79 8.23 -12.82 -4.78
CA PRO A 79 9.47 -12.52 -4.05
C PRO A 79 9.91 -11.05 -4.14
N ASP A 80 9.70 -10.39 -5.29
CA ASP A 80 10.13 -9.00 -5.51
C ASP A 80 9.25 -8.03 -4.70
N PHE A 81 7.94 -8.27 -4.72
CA PHE A 81 7.00 -7.52 -3.89
C PHE A 81 7.27 -7.76 -2.39
N ALA A 82 7.46 -9.02 -2.00
CA ALA A 82 7.76 -9.42 -0.63
C ALA A 82 9.07 -8.79 -0.09
N GLU A 83 10.12 -8.71 -0.92
CA GLU A 83 11.37 -8.05 -0.54
C GLU A 83 11.19 -6.54 -0.39
N PHE A 84 10.46 -5.90 -1.31
CA PHE A 84 10.14 -4.48 -1.21
C PHE A 84 9.37 -4.16 0.09
N THR A 85 8.32 -4.91 0.41
CA THR A 85 7.54 -4.71 1.64
C THR A 85 8.39 -4.96 2.90
N HIS A 86 9.31 -5.92 2.86
CA HIS A 86 10.21 -6.23 3.97
C HIS A 86 11.20 -5.09 4.21
N LYS A 87 11.84 -4.62 3.13
CA LYS A 87 12.76 -3.48 3.15
C LYS A 87 12.08 -2.21 3.65
N TYR A 88 10.87 -1.95 3.19
CA TYR A 88 10.05 -0.85 3.68
C TYR A 88 9.80 -0.93 5.19
N GLY A 89 9.46 -2.13 5.70
CA GLY A 89 9.35 -2.42 7.12
C GLY A 89 10.61 -2.06 7.90
N GLN A 90 11.77 -2.54 7.44
CA GLN A 90 13.08 -2.28 8.06
C GLN A 90 13.43 -0.78 8.09
N LEU A 91 13.20 -0.08 6.98
CA LEU A 91 13.46 1.37 6.89
C LEU A 91 12.57 2.15 7.86
N GLY A 92 11.27 1.86 7.90
CA GLY A 92 10.34 2.53 8.80
C GLY A 92 10.62 2.24 10.27
N TYR A 93 11.04 1.02 10.59
CA TYR A 93 11.42 0.63 11.96
C TYR A 93 12.64 1.42 12.45
N ALA A 94 13.64 1.63 11.59
CA ALA A 94 14.84 2.40 11.90
C ALA A 94 14.66 3.93 11.81
N ALA A 95 13.64 4.41 11.09
CA ALA A 95 13.43 5.82 10.80
C ALA A 95 12.82 6.62 11.97
N GLN A 96 13.10 7.92 12.00
CA GLN A 96 12.43 8.85 12.90
C GLN A 96 11.00 9.16 12.43
N LYS A 97 10.12 9.56 13.36
CA LYS A 97 8.71 9.88 13.05
C LYS A 97 8.52 10.86 11.89
N LYS A 98 9.38 11.89 11.79
CA LYS A 98 9.33 12.89 10.71
C LYS A 98 9.65 12.31 9.33
N ASP A 99 10.41 11.21 9.26
CA ASP A 99 10.84 10.58 8.01
C ASP A 99 9.84 9.52 7.58
N ARG A 100 9.18 8.86 8.55
CA ARG A 100 8.11 7.88 8.29
C ARG A 100 6.96 8.44 7.47
N VAL A 101 6.68 9.75 7.54
CA VAL A 101 5.62 10.36 6.71
C VAL A 101 5.97 10.34 5.21
N TYR A 102 7.26 10.36 4.87
CA TYR A 102 7.73 10.24 3.49
C TYR A 102 7.70 8.77 3.04
N LEU A 103 8.14 7.85 3.91
CA LEU A 103 8.02 6.42 3.65
C LEU A 103 6.55 6.03 3.42
N ALA A 104 5.61 6.56 4.21
CA ALA A 104 4.18 6.33 4.03
C ALA A 104 3.67 6.71 2.64
N ARG A 105 4.23 7.74 1.98
CA ARG A 105 3.89 8.07 0.59
C ARG A 105 4.36 7.02 -0.40
N ILE A 106 5.57 6.49 -0.23
CA ILE A 106 6.05 5.37 -1.06
C ILE A 106 5.09 4.20 -0.93
N TYR A 107 4.73 3.82 0.30
CA TYR A 107 3.80 2.73 0.54
C TYR A 107 2.42 2.98 -0.08
N TRP A 108 1.91 4.20 0.09
CA TRP A 108 0.62 4.62 -0.49
C TRP A 108 0.59 4.48 -2.01
N PHE A 109 1.59 5.02 -2.71
CA PHE A 109 1.65 5.00 -4.17
C PHE A 109 2.22 3.71 -4.76
N THR A 110 2.50 2.70 -3.93
CA THR A 110 2.92 1.37 -4.36
C THR A 110 2.00 0.28 -3.82
N VAL A 111 2.18 -0.15 -2.58
CA VAL A 111 1.44 -1.26 -1.97
C VAL A 111 -0.06 -0.99 -1.92
N GLU A 112 -0.50 0.24 -1.66
CA GLU A 112 -1.94 0.55 -1.55
C GLU A 112 -2.58 0.89 -2.91
N PHE A 113 -1.98 1.82 -3.67
CA PHE A 113 -2.55 2.38 -4.90
C PHE A 113 -1.60 2.27 -6.11
N GLY A 114 -0.78 1.23 -6.15
CA GLY A 114 0.15 1.00 -7.25
C GLY A 114 -0.49 0.42 -8.51
N LEU A 115 -0.07 0.95 -9.66
CA LEU A 115 -0.46 0.49 -11.00
C LEU A 115 0.75 -0.07 -11.75
N MET A 116 0.49 -0.91 -12.74
CA MET A 116 1.51 -1.49 -13.61
C MET A 116 1.14 -1.29 -15.07
N GLN A 117 2.03 -0.69 -15.86
CA GLN A 117 1.87 -0.54 -17.29
C GLN A 117 2.51 -1.74 -18.00
N THR A 118 1.66 -2.65 -18.50
CA THR A 118 2.11 -3.83 -19.26
C THR A 118 1.96 -3.61 -20.77
N GLU A 119 2.52 -4.51 -21.57
CA GLU A 119 2.29 -4.54 -23.03
C GLU A 119 0.80 -4.70 -23.38
N ASP A 120 0.05 -5.45 -22.56
CA ASP A 120 -1.40 -5.66 -22.68
C ASP A 120 -2.23 -4.54 -22.01
N GLY A 121 -1.59 -3.42 -21.67
CA GLY A 121 -2.22 -2.24 -21.06
C GLY A 121 -2.07 -2.14 -19.55
N LEU A 122 -2.82 -1.23 -18.96
CA LEU A 122 -2.78 -0.90 -17.54
C LEU A 122 -3.29 -2.08 -16.69
N ARG A 123 -2.61 -2.38 -15.59
CA ARG A 123 -2.93 -3.39 -14.59
C ARG A 123 -2.82 -2.79 -13.19
N ILE A 124 -3.43 -3.45 -12.22
CA ILE A 124 -3.49 -3.02 -10.82
C ILE A 124 -2.71 -4.04 -9.98
N TYR A 125 -1.89 -3.57 -9.06
CA TYR A 125 -1.29 -4.40 -8.01
C TYR A 125 -1.50 -3.84 -6.60
N GLY A 126 -1.90 -2.58 -6.46
CA GLY A 126 -2.19 -1.97 -5.17
C GLY A 126 -3.41 -2.58 -4.49
N GLY A 127 -3.26 -3.01 -3.24
CA GLY A 127 -4.31 -3.73 -2.50
C GLY A 127 -5.54 -2.87 -2.18
N GLY A 128 -5.36 -1.56 -1.99
CA GLY A 128 -6.46 -0.61 -1.82
C GLY A 128 -7.37 -0.54 -3.04
N ILE A 129 -6.80 -0.64 -4.24
CA ILE A 129 -7.56 -0.69 -5.49
C ILE A 129 -8.21 -2.07 -5.66
N LEU A 130 -7.44 -3.15 -5.50
CA LEU A 130 -7.91 -4.54 -5.69
C LEU A 130 -9.08 -4.91 -4.77
N SER A 131 -9.14 -4.32 -3.58
CA SER A 131 -10.20 -4.56 -2.59
C SER A 131 -11.37 -3.56 -2.65
N SER A 132 -11.36 -2.64 -3.62
CA SER A 132 -12.38 -1.61 -3.81
C SER A 132 -12.94 -1.64 -5.24
N PRO A 133 -14.21 -2.06 -5.44
CA PRO A 133 -14.84 -2.00 -6.76
C PRO A 133 -14.87 -0.57 -7.33
N GLY A 134 -15.08 0.44 -6.48
CA GLY A 134 -15.11 1.84 -6.86
C GLY A 134 -13.76 2.33 -7.39
N GLU A 135 -12.67 2.10 -6.65
CA GLU A 135 -11.33 2.50 -7.09
C GLU A 135 -10.89 1.71 -8.33
N THR A 136 -11.20 0.40 -8.38
CA THR A 136 -10.91 -0.42 -9.56
C THR A 136 -11.54 0.16 -10.83
N GLN A 137 -12.81 0.58 -10.79
CA GLN A 137 -13.47 1.21 -11.94
C GLN A 137 -12.91 2.61 -12.22
N TYR A 138 -12.63 3.37 -11.18
CA TYR A 138 -12.16 4.76 -11.27
C TYR A 138 -10.81 4.88 -11.98
N VAL A 139 -9.87 3.96 -11.74
CA VAL A 139 -8.56 3.90 -12.42
C VAL A 139 -8.70 3.87 -13.96
N TYR A 140 -9.74 3.24 -14.50
CA TYR A 140 -9.97 3.13 -15.95
C TYR A 140 -10.89 4.24 -16.51
N SER A 141 -11.28 5.22 -15.71
CA SER A 141 -12.25 6.26 -16.10
C SER A 141 -11.64 7.43 -16.91
N ASN A 142 -10.33 7.45 -17.14
CA ASN A 142 -9.55 8.59 -17.68
C ASN A 142 -9.65 9.88 -16.83
N THR A 143 -10.21 9.81 -15.62
CA THR A 143 -10.28 10.93 -14.69
C THR A 143 -8.97 11.16 -13.92
N PRO A 144 -8.33 10.12 -13.33
CA PRO A 144 -7.14 10.35 -12.54
C PRO A 144 -5.89 10.54 -13.42
N GLU A 145 -4.91 11.29 -12.91
CA GLU A 145 -3.61 11.40 -13.56
C GLU A 145 -2.73 10.19 -13.25
N ILE A 146 -2.20 9.55 -14.28
CA ILE A 146 -1.33 8.37 -14.15
C ILE A 146 0.05 8.72 -14.69
N SER A 147 1.06 8.70 -13.83
CA SER A 147 2.45 9.04 -14.19
C SER A 147 3.39 7.84 -14.03
N PRO A 148 4.46 7.70 -14.84
CA PRO A 148 5.48 6.69 -14.59
C PRO A 148 6.11 6.86 -13.20
N MET A 149 6.49 5.76 -12.58
CA MET A 149 7.13 5.74 -11.27
C MET A 149 8.43 6.54 -11.28
N ASN A 150 8.48 7.57 -10.41
CA ASN A 150 9.69 8.27 -10.02
C ASN A 150 9.66 8.38 -8.49
N VAL A 151 10.61 7.71 -7.82
CA VAL A 151 10.63 7.61 -6.36
C VAL A 151 10.73 8.98 -5.68
N LEU A 152 11.51 9.91 -6.26
CA LEU A 152 11.66 11.25 -5.71
C LEU A 152 10.35 12.06 -5.83
N ASP A 153 9.64 11.94 -6.96
CA ASP A 153 8.35 12.61 -7.13
C ASP A 153 7.30 11.99 -6.18
N VAL A 154 7.24 10.66 -6.07
CA VAL A 154 6.35 9.96 -5.12
C VAL A 154 6.57 10.44 -3.68
N LEU A 155 7.83 10.56 -3.24
CA LEU A 155 8.17 11.06 -1.90
C LEU A 155 7.66 12.49 -1.65
N ARG A 156 7.44 13.26 -2.70
CA ARG A 156 7.02 14.67 -2.64
C ARG A 156 5.53 14.86 -2.92
N THR A 157 4.82 13.84 -3.38
CA THR A 157 3.40 13.94 -3.76
C THR A 157 2.48 13.86 -2.53
N PRO A 158 1.68 14.91 -2.23
CA PRO A 158 0.64 14.84 -1.21
C PRO A 158 -0.46 13.85 -1.60
N TYR A 159 -1.08 13.21 -0.61
CA TYR A 159 -2.26 12.36 -0.80
C TYR A 159 -3.26 12.56 0.33
N ARG A 160 -4.49 12.09 0.11
CA ARG A 160 -5.57 12.03 1.11
C ARG A 160 -6.21 10.65 1.04
N ILE A 161 -6.50 10.10 2.21
CA ILE A 161 -7.05 8.74 2.36
C ILE A 161 -8.57 8.67 2.17
N ASP A 162 -9.26 9.81 2.22
CA ASP A 162 -10.71 9.94 2.29
C ASP A 162 -11.34 10.40 0.96
N ILE A 163 -10.61 10.27 -0.15
CA ILE A 163 -11.04 10.68 -1.50
C ILE A 163 -10.58 9.63 -2.53
N MET A 164 -11.25 9.60 -3.69
CA MET A 164 -10.73 8.91 -4.88
C MET A 164 -9.39 9.54 -5.28
N GLN A 165 -8.37 8.72 -5.55
CA GLN A 165 -7.02 9.25 -5.72
C GLN A 165 -6.89 10.06 -7.02
N PRO A 166 -6.56 11.36 -6.97
CA PRO A 166 -6.43 12.16 -8.19
C PRO A 166 -5.18 11.82 -8.99
N GLN A 167 -4.23 11.10 -8.39
CA GLN A 167 -2.96 10.75 -9.01
C GLN A 167 -2.53 9.33 -8.63
N TYR A 168 -1.97 8.61 -9.60
CA TYR A 168 -1.37 7.28 -9.47
C TYR A 168 0.01 7.24 -10.10
N TYR A 169 0.77 6.20 -9.75
CA TYR A 169 2.06 5.90 -10.37
C TYR A 169 2.10 4.49 -10.96
N THR A 170 2.70 4.37 -12.15
CA THR A 170 2.89 3.09 -12.84
C THR A 170 4.33 2.59 -12.77
N ILE A 171 4.49 1.33 -12.39
CA ILE A 171 5.71 0.55 -12.68
C ILE A 171 5.54 -0.21 -13.99
N ASN A 172 6.61 -0.76 -14.57
CA ASN A 172 6.53 -1.57 -15.80
C ASN A 172 6.49 -3.06 -15.48
N SER A 173 7.02 -3.46 -14.33
CA SER A 173 7.00 -4.84 -13.84
C SER A 173 7.03 -4.86 -12.32
N ILE A 174 6.59 -5.96 -11.69
CA ILE A 174 6.75 -6.14 -10.23
C ILE A 174 8.23 -6.09 -9.81
N HIS A 175 9.15 -6.45 -10.71
CA HIS A 175 10.60 -6.37 -10.46
C HIS A 175 11.08 -4.94 -10.18
N ASP A 176 10.40 -3.92 -10.72
CA ASP A 176 10.73 -2.52 -10.45
C ASP A 176 10.62 -2.21 -8.93
N LEU A 177 9.74 -2.90 -8.18
CA LEU A 177 9.66 -2.77 -6.73
C LEU A 177 10.90 -3.34 -6.03
N PHE A 178 11.43 -4.45 -6.53
CA PHE A 178 12.71 -4.98 -6.06
C PHE A 178 13.82 -3.96 -6.32
N ASP A 179 13.92 -3.40 -7.52
CA ASP A 179 14.92 -2.37 -7.83
C ASP A 179 14.81 -1.15 -6.91
N ILE A 180 13.58 -0.68 -6.64
CA ILE A 180 13.33 0.41 -5.68
C ILE A 180 13.80 0.03 -4.27
N SER A 181 13.59 -1.22 -3.84
CA SER A 181 14.06 -1.70 -2.53
C SER A 181 15.58 -1.68 -2.38
N GLN A 182 16.32 -1.73 -3.49
CA GLN A 182 17.79 -1.65 -3.51
C GLN A 182 18.31 -0.20 -3.54
N MET A 183 17.44 0.79 -3.75
CA MET A 183 17.83 2.21 -3.74
C MET A 183 18.13 2.71 -2.33
N ASP A 184 18.94 3.78 -2.24
CA ASP A 184 19.08 4.55 -1.00
C ASP A 184 17.88 5.49 -0.79
N ILE A 185 16.76 4.89 -0.37
CA ILE A 185 15.49 5.59 -0.14
C ILE A 185 15.66 6.71 0.90
N MET A 186 16.52 6.54 1.90
CA MET A 186 16.68 7.56 2.95
C MET A 186 17.41 8.79 2.44
N THR A 187 18.40 8.64 1.55
CA THR A 187 18.99 9.78 0.85
C THR A 187 17.96 10.49 -0.04
N LEU A 188 17.06 9.75 -0.69
CA LEU A 188 15.96 10.35 -1.46
C LEU A 188 14.95 11.08 -0.57
N VAL A 189 14.68 10.58 0.64
CA VAL A 189 13.84 11.25 1.64
C VAL A 189 14.46 12.60 2.05
N GLU A 190 15.76 12.66 2.31
CA GLU A 190 16.42 13.94 2.59
C GLU A 190 16.31 14.90 1.41
N ARG A 191 16.53 14.40 0.20
CA ARG A 191 16.39 15.21 -1.01
C ARG A 191 14.95 15.73 -1.22
N ALA A 192 13.95 14.91 -0.94
CA ALA A 192 12.54 15.29 -1.03
C ALA A 192 12.21 16.42 -0.04
N LYS A 193 12.77 16.40 1.18
CA LYS A 193 12.58 17.47 2.16
C LYS A 193 13.20 18.80 1.69
N GLU A 194 14.40 18.75 1.11
CA GLU A 194 15.06 19.95 0.57
C GLU A 194 14.26 20.61 -0.55
N LEU A 195 13.64 19.80 -1.41
CA LEU A 195 12.86 20.27 -2.55
C LEU A 195 11.42 20.67 -2.21
N GLY A 196 10.95 20.32 -1.01
CA GLY A 196 9.55 20.50 -0.61
C GLY A 196 8.58 19.58 -1.33
N LEU A 197 7.35 19.52 -0.81
CA LEU A 197 6.26 18.77 -1.42
C LEU A 197 5.76 19.46 -2.70
N HIS A 198 5.19 18.67 -3.60
CA HIS A 198 4.40 19.20 -4.72
C HIS A 198 3.10 19.83 -4.23
N ASP A 199 2.50 20.67 -5.06
CA ASP A 199 1.16 21.20 -4.80
C ASP A 199 0.13 20.05 -4.81
N PRO A 200 -0.81 20.02 -3.86
CA PRO A 200 -1.83 18.98 -3.82
C PRO A 200 -2.80 19.10 -5.00
N LYS A 201 -3.13 17.97 -5.63
CA LYS A 201 -4.13 17.88 -6.71
C LYS A 201 -5.56 17.70 -6.22
N PHE A 202 -5.81 18.01 -4.94
CA PHE A 202 -7.11 17.89 -4.29
C PHE A 202 -7.38 19.12 -3.45
N PRO A 203 -8.66 19.50 -3.25
CA PRO A 203 -9.00 20.62 -2.40
C PRO A 203 -8.61 20.34 -0.94
N PRO A 204 -8.31 21.39 -0.15
CA PRO A 204 -8.14 21.28 1.29
C PRO A 204 -9.35 20.60 1.93
N LYS A 205 -9.15 19.91 3.05
CA LYS A 205 -10.27 19.35 3.82
C LYS A 205 -11.18 20.50 4.26
N GLU A 206 -12.46 20.44 3.89
CA GLU A 206 -13.44 21.39 4.41
C GLU A 206 -13.43 21.27 5.94
N LYS A 207 -13.17 22.38 6.64
CA LYS A 207 -13.37 22.43 8.07
C LYS A 207 -14.87 22.28 8.29
N LEU A 208 -15.31 21.18 8.89
CA LEU A 208 -16.64 21.08 9.45
C LEU A 208 -16.86 22.35 10.29
N ALA A 209 -17.86 23.15 9.94
CA ALA A 209 -18.25 24.30 10.73
C ALA A 209 -18.58 23.78 12.13
N SER A 210 -17.72 24.15 13.09
CA SER A 210 -17.87 23.86 14.52
C SER A 210 -19.13 24.48 15.10
#